data_AF-A0A434SWD0-F1
#
_entry.id   AF-A0A434SWD0-F1
#
_cell.length_a   1.000
_cell.length_b   1.000
_cell.length_c   1.000
_cell.angle_alpha   90.00
_cell.angle_beta   90.00
_cell.angle_gamma   90.00
#
_symmetry.space_group_name_H-M   'P 1'
#
loop_
_entity.id
_entity.type
_entity.pdbx_description
1 polymer ?
#
loop_
_entity_poly.entity_id
_entity_poly.type
_entity_poly.pdbx_seq_one_letter_code
_entity_poly.pdbx_strand_id
1 'polypeptide(L)'
;MAITLSQTDADFELRFSAFLTTKREVSADVEAVVRDIVARVRAEGDKALIDYTLKFDKADLSRLGIAVSRADIEKAYAAADPATVEALEFARDRIRSHHERQKPKDDRYTDAAGVELGSRWTAIDAVGLYVPGGTASYPSSVLMNAVPAKVAGVERIVIVVPASGGVINPLVLVAADLAGVSEIYRVGGAQAVAALAYGTETIRPVAKIVGPGNAYVAAAKRQVFGSVGIDMIAGPSEVLVVADADNDPDWIAADLLAHSTLMVRDVALACGFASMSSFARAFKEEHGQAPKAMRRR
;
A
#
# COMPACT_ATOMS: atom_id res chain seq x y z
N MET A 1 -6.42 13.95 22.73
CA MET A 1 -7.26 15.17 22.85
C MET A 1 -7.17 15.88 21.51
N ALA A 2 -8.31 16.27 20.90
CA ALA A 2 -8.31 16.90 19.59
C ALA A 2 -7.60 18.27 19.63
N ILE A 3 -6.82 18.59 18.61
CA ILE A 3 -6.15 19.89 18.45
C ILE A 3 -7.09 20.81 17.67
N THR A 4 -7.33 22.02 18.20
CA THR A 4 -8.10 23.05 17.50
C THR A 4 -7.19 24.24 17.20
N LEU A 5 -7.20 24.69 15.95
CA LEU A 5 -6.47 25.87 15.45
C LEU A 5 -7.50 26.84 14.87
N SER A 6 -7.43 28.13 15.23
CA SER A 6 -8.24 29.18 14.62
C SER A 6 -7.34 30.11 13.80
N GLN A 7 -7.72 30.39 12.55
CA GLN A 7 -6.97 31.29 11.66
C GLN A 7 -6.86 32.72 12.23
N THR A 8 -7.80 33.12 13.10
CA THR A 8 -7.81 34.44 13.74
C THR A 8 -6.82 34.57 14.91
N ASP A 9 -6.24 33.47 15.38
CA ASP A 9 -5.30 33.50 16.50
C ASP A 9 -3.98 34.16 16.05
N ALA A 10 -3.43 35.06 16.88
CA ALA A 10 -2.19 35.78 16.55
C ALA A 10 -0.98 34.86 16.35
N ASP A 11 -1.03 33.62 16.88
CA ASP A 11 0.01 32.59 16.76
C ASP A 11 -0.37 31.45 15.80
N PHE A 12 -1.42 31.61 14.99
CA PHE A 12 -1.93 30.58 14.07
C PHE A 12 -0.83 30.00 13.18
N GLU A 13 -0.10 30.83 12.44
CA GLU A 13 0.92 30.38 11.49
C GLU A 13 2.03 29.57 12.17
N LEU A 14 2.42 29.97 13.39
CA LEU A 14 3.41 29.25 14.18
C LEU A 14 2.89 27.87 14.60
N ARG A 15 1.67 27.80 15.15
CA ARG A 15 1.06 26.55 15.62
C ARG A 15 0.71 25.61 14.48
N PHE A 16 0.22 26.14 13.36
CA PHE A 16 -0.09 25.38 12.17
C PHE A 16 1.18 24.80 11.52
N SER A 17 2.23 25.62 11.39
CA SER A 17 3.53 25.14 10.89
C SER A 17 4.12 24.05 11.80
N ALA A 18 4.03 24.21 13.12
CA ALA A 18 4.46 23.19 14.08
C ALA A 18 3.65 21.89 13.95
N PHE A 19 2.34 21.99 13.74
CA PHE A 19 1.47 20.85 13.51
C PHE A 19 1.86 20.08 12.23
N LEU A 20 2.02 20.79 11.11
CA LEU A 20 2.45 20.21 9.83
C LEU A 20 3.84 19.56 9.90
N THR A 21 4.76 20.14 10.68
CA THR A 21 6.14 19.65 10.80
C THR A 21 6.36 18.65 11.92
N THR A 22 5.31 18.20 12.63
CA THR A 22 5.41 17.15 13.65
C THR A 22 5.78 15.82 12.97
N LYS A 23 7.09 15.64 12.74
CA LYS A 23 7.70 14.55 11.98
C LYS A 23 7.81 13.27 12.79
N ARG A 24 7.61 12.17 12.06
CA ARG A 24 7.91 10.79 12.46
C ARG A 24 9.22 10.42 11.78
N GLU A 25 10.33 10.58 12.47
CA GLU A 25 11.62 10.12 11.95
C GLU A 25 11.66 8.58 11.97
N VAL A 26 12.14 8.00 10.87
CA VAL A 26 12.60 6.61 10.86
C VAL A 26 13.96 6.62 11.53
N SER A 27 14.12 5.91 12.64
CA SER A 27 15.39 5.85 13.38
C SER A 27 16.55 5.46 12.45
N ALA A 28 17.71 6.12 12.59
CA ALA A 28 18.95 5.80 11.89
C ALA A 28 19.35 4.32 12.07
N ASP A 29 18.95 3.70 13.18
CA ASP A 29 19.20 2.29 13.47
C ASP A 29 18.53 1.36 12.43
N VAL A 30 17.35 1.74 11.91
CA VAL A 30 16.64 0.94 10.89
C VAL A 30 17.40 0.95 9.57
N GLU A 31 18.06 2.06 9.21
CA GLU A 31 18.77 2.15 7.93
C GLU A 31 20.00 1.23 7.88
N ALA A 32 20.77 1.17 8.97
CA ALA A 32 21.92 0.27 9.06
C ALA A 32 21.48 -1.20 8.97
N VAL A 33 20.46 -1.60 9.73
CA VAL A 33 19.93 -2.96 9.70
C VAL A 33 19.41 -3.34 8.30
N VAL A 34 18.69 -2.44 7.65
CA VAL A 34 18.18 -2.68 6.29
C VAL A 34 19.32 -2.81 5.28
N ARG A 35 20.38 -2.00 5.43
CA ARG A 35 21.55 -2.08 4.55
C ARG A 35 22.20 -3.45 4.60
N ASP A 36 22.35 -4.01 5.80
CA ASP A 36 22.89 -5.36 5.99
C ASP A 36 21.98 -6.43 5.39
N ILE A 37 20.67 -6.31 5.57
CA ILE A 37 19.68 -7.24 4.96
C ILE A 37 19.79 -7.20 3.43
N VAL A 38 19.80 -6.00 2.83
CA VAL A 38 19.88 -5.83 1.38
C VAL A 38 21.19 -6.41 0.84
N ALA A 39 22.32 -6.10 1.49
CA ALA A 39 23.63 -6.61 1.09
C ALA A 39 23.67 -8.15 1.15
N ARG A 40 23.11 -8.72 2.21
CA ARG A 40 23.08 -10.17 2.40
C ARG A 40 22.21 -10.88 1.37
N VAL A 41 21.01 -10.37 1.07
CA VAL A 41 20.14 -10.94 0.02
C VAL A 41 20.83 -10.88 -1.34
N ARG A 42 21.52 -9.78 -1.64
CA ARG A 42 22.27 -9.66 -2.89
C ARG A 42 23.43 -10.66 -3.01
N ALA A 43 24.06 -11.02 -1.90
CA ALA A 43 25.20 -11.93 -1.88
C ALA A 43 24.79 -13.42 -1.79
N GLU A 44 23.72 -13.73 -1.06
CA GLU A 44 23.33 -15.10 -0.70
C GLU A 44 22.02 -15.58 -1.34
N GLY A 45 21.28 -14.71 -2.04
CA GLY A 45 20.08 -15.09 -2.77
C GLY A 45 18.98 -15.73 -1.91
N ASP A 46 18.41 -16.82 -2.40
CA ASP A 46 17.31 -17.56 -1.76
C ASP A 46 17.64 -18.02 -0.34
N LYS A 47 18.91 -18.33 -0.07
CA LYS A 47 19.35 -18.72 1.28
C LYS A 47 19.05 -17.63 2.31
N ALA A 48 19.40 -16.37 1.98
CA ALA A 48 19.12 -15.24 2.86
C ALA A 48 17.62 -14.98 2.99
N LEU A 49 16.84 -15.18 1.92
CA LEU A 49 15.38 -15.07 1.98
C LEU A 49 14.77 -16.07 2.97
N ILE A 50 15.14 -17.35 2.86
CA ILE A 50 14.65 -18.41 3.74
C ILE A 50 15.01 -18.09 5.21
N ASP A 51 16.26 -17.68 5.48
CA ASP A 51 16.71 -17.34 6.82
C ASP A 51 15.93 -16.16 7.42
N TYR A 52 15.74 -15.08 6.67
CA TYR A 52 15.02 -13.90 7.15
C TYR A 52 13.53 -14.16 7.31
N THR A 53 12.90 -14.92 6.40
CA THR A 53 11.50 -15.31 6.55
C THR A 53 11.30 -16.22 7.77
N LEU A 54 12.20 -17.17 8.03
CA LEU A 54 12.12 -17.97 9.26
C LEU A 54 12.27 -17.10 10.52
N LYS A 55 13.19 -16.14 10.50
CA LYS A 55 13.44 -15.23 11.62
C LYS A 55 12.25 -14.32 11.92
N PHE A 56 11.74 -13.63 10.90
CA PHE A 56 10.76 -12.55 11.06
C PHE A 56 9.31 -13.02 10.93
N ASP A 57 9.03 -13.91 9.98
CA ASP A 57 7.68 -14.39 9.70
C ASP A 57 7.38 -15.73 10.37
N LYS A 58 8.37 -16.39 10.98
CA LYS A 58 8.22 -17.72 11.61
C LYS A 58 7.70 -18.78 10.62
N ALA A 59 8.09 -18.66 9.36
CA ALA A 59 7.71 -19.57 8.28
C ALA A 59 8.95 -20.23 7.66
N ASP A 60 8.93 -21.55 7.55
CA ASP A 60 10.02 -22.32 6.95
C ASP A 60 9.79 -22.50 5.45
N LEU A 61 10.36 -21.60 4.66
CA LEU A 61 10.25 -21.63 3.20
C LEU A 61 11.01 -22.80 2.55
N SER A 62 11.94 -23.46 3.27
CA SER A 62 12.58 -24.68 2.75
C SER A 62 11.57 -25.84 2.60
N ARG A 63 10.50 -25.81 3.39
CA ARG A 63 9.40 -26.79 3.33
C ARG A 63 8.19 -26.28 2.55
N LEU A 64 7.83 -25.01 2.75
CA LEU A 64 6.66 -24.41 2.12
C LEU A 64 6.88 -24.00 0.66
N GLY A 65 8.13 -23.80 0.27
CA GLY A 65 8.49 -23.18 -1.00
C GLY A 65 8.31 -21.66 -0.98
N ILE A 66 9.22 -20.95 -1.65
CA ILE A 66 9.17 -19.48 -1.79
C ILE A 66 7.97 -19.06 -2.64
N ALA A 67 7.73 -19.74 -3.77
CA ALA A 67 6.63 -19.46 -4.69
C ALA A 67 5.31 -20.09 -4.27
N VAL A 68 4.22 -19.33 -4.34
CA VAL A 68 2.86 -19.82 -4.15
C VAL A 68 2.45 -20.63 -5.38
N SER A 69 1.91 -21.84 -5.15
CA SER A 69 1.49 -22.73 -6.22
C SER A 69 0.05 -22.44 -6.67
N ARG A 70 -0.32 -22.92 -7.87
CA ARG A 70 -1.72 -22.85 -8.33
C ARG A 70 -2.67 -23.56 -7.35
N ALA A 71 -2.25 -24.68 -6.77
CA ALA A 71 -3.04 -25.40 -5.78
C ALA A 71 -3.30 -24.59 -4.51
N ASP A 72 -2.40 -23.68 -4.12
CA ASP A 72 -2.61 -22.78 -2.99
C ASP A 72 -3.66 -21.71 -3.31
N ILE A 73 -3.68 -21.22 -4.55
CA ILE A 73 -4.70 -20.27 -5.05
C ILE A 73 -6.07 -20.96 -5.09
N GLU A 74 -6.15 -22.19 -5.59
CA GLU A 74 -7.40 -22.96 -5.63
C GLU A 74 -7.97 -23.23 -4.23
N LYS A 75 -7.10 -23.58 -3.27
CA LYS A 75 -7.49 -23.67 -1.85
C LYS A 75 -8.00 -22.35 -1.30
N ALA A 76 -7.42 -21.22 -1.73
CA ALA A 76 -7.86 -19.90 -1.31
C ALA A 76 -9.26 -19.57 -1.83
N TYR A 77 -9.59 -19.91 -3.08
CA TYR A 77 -10.95 -19.80 -3.59
C TYR A 77 -11.93 -20.70 -2.83
N ALA A 78 -11.55 -21.95 -2.54
CA ALA A 78 -12.42 -22.87 -1.80
C ALA A 78 -12.71 -22.40 -0.36
N ALA A 79 -11.81 -21.61 0.24
CA ALA A 79 -11.97 -21.05 1.56
C ALA A 79 -12.66 -19.67 1.57
N ALA A 80 -12.83 -19.02 0.41
CA ALA A 80 -13.41 -17.69 0.30
C ALA A 80 -14.94 -17.75 0.25
N ASP A 81 -15.59 -16.80 0.91
CA ASP A 81 -17.02 -16.60 0.79
C ASP A 81 -17.38 -16.11 -0.64
N PRO A 82 -18.31 -16.76 -1.36
CA PRO A 82 -18.66 -16.39 -2.72
C PRO A 82 -19.09 -14.92 -2.89
N ALA A 83 -19.86 -14.37 -1.93
CA ALA A 83 -20.29 -12.96 -1.99
C ALA A 83 -19.09 -12.00 -1.87
N THR A 84 -18.08 -12.38 -1.08
CA THR A 84 -16.83 -11.63 -0.99
C THR A 84 -16.03 -11.69 -2.30
N VAL A 85 -16.01 -12.84 -2.99
CA VAL A 85 -15.35 -12.95 -4.30
C VAL A 85 -16.06 -12.07 -5.33
N GLU A 86 -17.38 -12.08 -5.38
CA GLU A 86 -18.18 -11.21 -6.26
C GLU A 86 -17.90 -9.72 -5.99
N ALA A 87 -17.79 -9.32 -4.71
CA ALA A 87 -17.42 -7.96 -4.35
C ALA A 87 -16.00 -7.58 -4.84
N LEU A 88 -15.04 -8.51 -4.82
CA LEU A 88 -13.70 -8.29 -5.37
C LEU A 88 -13.72 -8.16 -6.90
N GLU A 89 -14.53 -8.95 -7.59
CA GLU A 89 -14.72 -8.84 -9.05
C GLU A 89 -15.34 -7.49 -9.42
N PHE A 90 -16.39 -7.07 -8.70
CA PHE A 90 -17.01 -5.76 -8.87
C PHE A 90 -15.99 -4.63 -8.67
N ALA A 91 -15.19 -4.69 -7.61
CA ALA A 91 -14.16 -3.70 -7.34
C ALA A 91 -13.09 -3.69 -8.46
N ARG A 92 -12.61 -4.87 -8.88
CA ARG A 92 -11.64 -5.03 -9.99
C ARG A 92 -12.14 -4.35 -11.25
N ASP A 93 -13.39 -4.58 -11.64
CA ASP A 93 -13.94 -4.09 -12.90
C ASP A 93 -14.10 -2.56 -12.89
N ARG A 94 -14.49 -1.99 -11.75
CA ARG A 94 -14.51 -0.53 -11.57
C ARG A 94 -13.11 0.10 -11.64
N ILE A 95 -12.12 -0.52 -10.98
CA ILE A 95 -10.73 -0.04 -11.02
C ILE A 95 -10.19 -0.10 -12.45
N ARG A 96 -10.44 -1.21 -13.16
CA ARG A 96 -10.04 -1.39 -14.57
C ARG A 96 -10.66 -0.31 -15.45
N SER A 97 -11.98 -0.16 -15.39
CA SER A 97 -12.71 0.82 -16.21
C SER A 97 -12.19 2.25 -16.02
N HIS A 98 -11.84 2.63 -14.79
CA HIS A 98 -11.26 3.93 -14.52
C HIS A 98 -9.86 4.10 -15.14
N HIS A 99 -8.96 3.14 -14.92
CA HIS A 99 -7.57 3.25 -15.38
C HIS A 99 -7.43 3.10 -16.90
N GLU A 100 -8.35 2.40 -17.57
CA GLU A 100 -8.38 2.34 -19.04
C GLU A 100 -8.55 3.73 -19.67
N ARG A 101 -9.30 4.62 -19.02
CA ARG A 101 -9.49 6.01 -19.46
C ARG A 101 -8.24 6.88 -19.31
N GLN A 102 -7.30 6.47 -18.46
CA GLN A 102 -6.08 7.20 -18.15
C GLN A 102 -4.88 6.77 -19.02
N LYS A 103 -5.05 5.75 -19.89
CA LYS A 103 -3.95 5.29 -20.75
C LYS A 103 -3.46 6.42 -21.64
N PRO A 104 -2.15 6.72 -21.63
CA PRO A 104 -1.59 7.76 -22.48
C PRO A 104 -1.68 7.35 -23.95
N LYS A 105 -1.67 8.34 -24.83
CA LYS A 105 -1.61 8.14 -26.28
C LYS A 105 -0.24 8.59 -26.77
N ASP A 106 0.30 7.82 -27.70
CA ASP A 106 1.46 8.26 -28.47
C ASP A 106 1.11 9.52 -29.26
N ASP A 107 2.09 10.38 -29.45
CA ASP A 107 1.96 11.61 -30.22
C ASP A 107 3.16 11.75 -31.15
N ARG A 108 2.91 12.10 -32.42
CA ARG A 108 3.94 12.32 -33.43
C ARG A 108 3.47 13.46 -34.33
N TYR A 109 4.34 14.44 -34.55
CA TYR A 109 4.03 15.60 -35.36
C TYR A 109 5.27 16.13 -36.07
N THR A 110 5.06 16.95 -37.09
CA THR A 110 6.11 17.71 -37.77
C THR A 110 5.96 19.18 -37.38
N ASP A 111 7.04 19.79 -36.91
CA ASP A 111 7.02 21.21 -36.55
C ASP A 111 7.10 22.13 -37.79
N ALA A 112 7.04 23.44 -37.56
CA ALA A 112 7.10 24.43 -38.64
C ALA A 112 8.46 24.47 -39.36
N ALA A 113 9.52 23.89 -38.78
CA ALA A 113 10.83 23.75 -39.40
C ALA A 113 10.95 22.45 -40.23
N GLY A 114 9.92 21.61 -40.26
CA GLY A 114 9.92 20.32 -40.95
C GLY A 114 10.54 19.17 -40.16
N VAL A 115 10.80 19.35 -38.86
CA VAL A 115 11.39 18.32 -37.99
C VAL A 115 10.28 17.41 -37.45
N GLU A 116 10.45 16.09 -37.60
CA GLU A 116 9.56 15.11 -36.96
C GLU A 116 9.94 14.92 -35.49
N LEU A 117 8.96 15.09 -34.62
CA LEU A 117 9.06 14.93 -33.17
C LEU A 117 7.99 13.94 -32.70
N GLY A 118 8.27 13.22 -31.62
CA GLY A 118 7.29 12.28 -31.07
C GLY A 118 7.53 11.88 -29.63
N SER A 119 6.44 11.46 -28.99
CA SER A 119 6.40 10.83 -27.67
C SER A 119 5.73 9.47 -27.79
N ARG A 120 6.39 8.43 -27.28
CA ARG A 120 5.90 7.06 -27.31
C ARG A 120 5.86 6.49 -25.89
N TRP A 121 4.75 5.86 -25.56
CA TRP A 121 4.53 5.21 -24.27
C TRP A 121 4.65 3.70 -24.41
N THR A 122 5.44 3.07 -23.54
CA THR A 122 5.54 1.62 -23.43
C THR A 122 5.37 1.21 -21.98
N ALA A 123 4.75 0.05 -21.75
CA ALA A 123 4.66 -0.53 -20.42
C ALA A 123 6.06 -0.87 -19.89
N ILE A 124 6.19 -0.94 -18.57
CA ILE A 124 7.36 -1.52 -17.92
C ILE A 124 7.30 -3.04 -18.07
N ASP A 125 8.43 -3.69 -18.37
CA ASP A 125 8.48 -5.14 -18.62
C ASP A 125 8.02 -5.97 -17.42
N ALA A 126 8.49 -5.61 -16.22
CA ALA A 126 8.15 -6.31 -14.98
C ALA A 126 8.01 -5.36 -13.79
N VAL A 127 6.97 -5.57 -12.97
CA VAL A 127 6.73 -4.80 -11.74
C VAL A 127 6.55 -5.73 -10.54
N GLY A 128 7.08 -5.32 -9.39
CA GLY A 128 6.90 -5.98 -8.11
C GLY A 128 5.95 -5.19 -7.22
N LEU A 129 4.96 -5.87 -6.63
CA LEU A 129 4.00 -5.28 -5.72
C LEU A 129 4.25 -5.85 -4.33
N TYR A 130 4.59 -4.99 -3.38
CA TYR A 130 4.69 -5.36 -1.98
C TYR A 130 3.31 -5.31 -1.34
N VAL A 131 2.88 -6.42 -0.75
CA VAL A 131 1.62 -6.53 -0.03
C VAL A 131 1.93 -6.86 1.44
N PRO A 132 1.50 -6.03 2.40
CA PRO A 132 1.65 -6.35 3.82
C PRO A 132 0.95 -7.66 4.21
N GLY A 133 1.53 -8.39 5.16
CA GLY A 133 0.92 -9.57 5.77
C GLY A 133 0.21 -9.26 7.09
N GLY A 134 -0.31 -10.30 7.74
CA GLY A 134 -1.00 -10.20 9.02
C GLY A 134 -2.32 -9.43 8.92
N THR A 135 -2.63 -8.61 9.93
CA THR A 135 -3.89 -7.85 10.02
C THR A 135 -4.00 -6.70 9.01
N ALA A 136 -2.89 -6.31 8.37
CA ALA A 136 -2.84 -5.29 7.33
C ALA A 136 -2.92 -5.90 5.91
N SER A 137 -3.27 -7.19 5.79
CA SER A 137 -3.30 -7.90 4.52
C SER A 137 -4.63 -7.68 3.80
N TYR A 138 -4.70 -6.61 3.01
CA TYR A 138 -5.92 -6.16 2.34
C TYR A 138 -5.98 -6.61 0.86
N PRO A 139 -7.02 -7.36 0.44
CA PRO A 139 -7.20 -7.71 -0.97
C PRO A 139 -7.45 -6.48 -1.85
N SER A 140 -8.04 -5.42 -1.31
CA SER A 140 -8.22 -4.15 -2.03
C SER A 140 -6.90 -3.50 -2.45
N SER A 141 -5.86 -3.60 -1.61
CA SER A 141 -4.52 -3.09 -1.94
C SER A 141 -3.88 -3.87 -3.08
N VAL A 142 -4.16 -5.17 -3.19
CA VAL A 142 -3.73 -5.99 -4.32
C VAL A 142 -4.37 -5.47 -5.60
N LEU A 143 -5.70 -5.31 -5.62
CA LEU A 143 -6.42 -4.81 -6.79
C LEU A 143 -5.94 -3.43 -7.23
N MET A 144 -5.78 -2.50 -6.28
CA MET A 144 -5.34 -1.12 -6.57
C MET A 144 -3.91 -1.02 -7.12
N ASN A 145 -3.04 -1.99 -6.85
CA ASN A 145 -1.68 -2.01 -7.40
C ASN A 145 -1.60 -2.83 -8.70
N ALA A 146 -2.24 -3.99 -8.75
CA ALA A 146 -2.10 -4.94 -9.86
C ALA A 146 -2.96 -4.57 -11.07
N VAL A 147 -4.20 -4.10 -10.87
CA VAL A 147 -5.11 -3.78 -11.99
C VAL A 147 -4.55 -2.64 -12.87
N PRO A 148 -4.01 -1.53 -12.34
CA PRO A 148 -3.39 -0.50 -13.18
C PRO A 148 -2.18 -1.01 -13.96
N ALA A 149 -1.35 -1.86 -13.36
CA ALA A 149 -0.22 -2.48 -14.04
C ALA A 149 -0.69 -3.36 -15.21
N LYS A 150 -1.76 -4.14 -15.01
CA LYS A 150 -2.34 -4.96 -16.08
C LYS A 150 -2.94 -4.12 -17.20
N VAL A 151 -3.64 -3.04 -16.87
CA VAL A 151 -4.21 -2.09 -17.85
C VAL A 151 -3.11 -1.37 -18.65
N ALA A 152 -2.02 -1.00 -18.00
CA ALA A 152 -0.84 -0.40 -18.65
C ALA A 152 -0.19 -1.35 -19.67
N GLY A 153 -0.35 -2.67 -19.49
CA GLY A 153 0.20 -3.68 -20.38
C GLY A 153 1.46 -4.36 -19.84
N VAL A 154 1.70 -4.32 -18.52
CA VAL A 154 2.82 -5.03 -17.90
C VAL A 154 2.62 -6.53 -18.05
N GLU A 155 3.60 -7.22 -18.62
CA GLU A 155 3.52 -8.66 -18.89
C GLU A 155 3.78 -9.49 -17.63
N ARG A 156 4.79 -9.10 -16.83
CA ARG A 156 5.16 -9.80 -15.60
C ARG A 156 4.86 -8.97 -14.36
N ILE A 157 3.79 -9.34 -13.66
CA ILE A 157 3.39 -8.72 -12.40
C ILE A 157 3.70 -9.69 -11.27
N VAL A 158 4.57 -9.28 -10.34
CA VAL A 158 5.03 -10.09 -9.23
C VAL A 158 4.46 -9.54 -7.92
N ILE A 159 3.92 -10.39 -7.06
CA ILE A 159 3.57 -10.04 -5.68
C ILE A 159 4.56 -10.68 -4.72
N VAL A 160 4.98 -9.90 -3.72
CA VAL A 160 5.61 -10.42 -2.51
C VAL A 160 4.68 -10.14 -1.33
N VAL A 161 4.36 -11.19 -0.58
CA VAL A 161 3.50 -11.12 0.61
C VAL A 161 4.08 -12.02 1.71
N PRO A 162 4.35 -11.50 2.92
CA PRO A 162 4.87 -12.32 4.00
C PRO A 162 3.81 -13.31 4.48
N ALA A 163 4.20 -14.59 4.55
CA ALA A 163 3.38 -15.67 5.09
C ALA A 163 3.63 -15.82 6.61
N SER A 164 3.26 -14.83 7.42
CA SER A 164 3.48 -14.87 8.87
C SER A 164 2.81 -16.09 9.50
N GLY A 165 3.56 -16.92 10.22
CA GLY A 165 3.11 -18.21 10.74
C GLY A 165 2.89 -19.28 9.66
N GLY A 166 3.38 -19.07 8.45
CA GLY A 166 3.19 -19.96 7.30
C GLY A 166 1.88 -19.76 6.55
N VAL A 167 1.09 -18.74 6.90
CA VAL A 167 -0.25 -18.52 6.35
C VAL A 167 -0.30 -17.18 5.59
N ILE A 168 -0.98 -17.19 4.43
CA ILE A 168 -1.33 -15.99 3.67
C ILE A 168 -2.86 -15.85 3.74
N ASN A 169 -3.35 -14.60 3.82
CA ASN A 169 -4.77 -14.33 3.72
C ASN A 169 -5.33 -14.88 2.38
N PRO A 170 -6.29 -15.82 2.39
CA PRO A 170 -6.87 -16.38 1.18
C PRO A 170 -7.38 -15.31 0.19
N LEU A 171 -8.00 -14.24 0.69
CA LEU A 171 -8.54 -13.19 -0.14
C LEU A 171 -7.46 -12.41 -0.90
N VAL A 172 -6.23 -12.35 -0.39
CA VAL A 172 -5.09 -11.75 -1.12
C VAL A 172 -4.69 -12.61 -2.32
N LEU A 173 -4.71 -13.94 -2.17
CA LEU A 173 -4.42 -14.85 -3.29
C LEU A 173 -5.52 -14.81 -4.35
N VAL A 174 -6.78 -14.77 -3.91
CA VAL A 174 -7.95 -14.59 -4.81
C VAL A 174 -7.84 -13.26 -5.57
N ALA A 175 -7.61 -12.15 -4.87
CA ALA A 175 -7.48 -10.84 -5.50
C ALA A 175 -6.30 -10.77 -6.49
N ALA A 176 -5.18 -11.43 -6.17
CA ALA A 176 -4.02 -11.50 -7.06
C ALA A 176 -4.34 -12.24 -8.37
N ASP A 177 -5.02 -13.38 -8.27
CA ASP A 177 -5.46 -14.16 -9.43
C ASP A 177 -6.45 -13.37 -10.29
N LEU A 178 -7.48 -12.76 -9.67
CA LEU A 178 -8.47 -11.93 -10.34
C LEU A 178 -7.84 -10.71 -11.06
N ALA A 179 -6.77 -10.14 -10.49
CA ALA A 179 -6.06 -9.01 -11.09
C ALA A 179 -5.08 -9.40 -12.21
N GLY A 180 -4.86 -10.70 -12.44
CA GLY A 180 -3.94 -11.21 -13.47
C GLY A 180 -2.47 -11.10 -13.09
N VAL A 181 -2.15 -11.28 -11.80
CA VAL A 181 -0.79 -11.37 -11.28
C VAL A 181 -0.12 -12.65 -11.80
N SER A 182 1.15 -12.54 -12.22
CA SER A 182 1.89 -13.65 -12.83
C SER A 182 2.54 -14.56 -11.80
N GLU A 183 3.11 -13.99 -10.75
CA GLU A 183 3.94 -14.69 -9.76
C GLU A 183 3.66 -14.16 -8.36
N ILE A 184 3.57 -15.04 -7.35
CA ILE A 184 3.33 -14.67 -5.96
C ILE A 184 4.37 -15.38 -5.07
N TYR A 185 5.05 -14.64 -4.21
CA TYR A 185 6.10 -15.15 -3.34
C TYR A 185 5.83 -14.87 -1.86
N ARG A 186 6.12 -15.85 -1.00
CA ARG A 186 5.85 -15.87 0.46
C ARG A 186 6.87 -15.07 1.29
N VAL A 187 7.34 -13.94 0.77
CA VAL A 187 8.40 -13.12 1.40
C VAL A 187 7.89 -11.71 1.66
N GLY A 188 8.35 -11.08 2.74
CA GLY A 188 8.05 -9.68 3.07
C GLY A 188 9.27 -8.91 3.56
N GLY A 189 9.04 -7.75 4.18
CA GLY A 189 10.10 -6.92 4.76
C GLY A 189 11.12 -6.37 3.77
N ALA A 190 12.29 -5.97 4.29
CA ALA A 190 13.39 -5.44 3.48
C ALA A 190 13.99 -6.50 2.55
N GLN A 191 13.99 -7.77 2.97
CA GLN A 191 14.53 -8.88 2.19
C GLN A 191 13.73 -9.12 0.91
N ALA A 192 12.39 -8.97 0.94
CA ALA A 192 11.56 -9.08 -0.26
C ALA A 192 11.81 -7.94 -1.25
N VAL A 193 12.00 -6.71 -0.76
CA VAL A 193 12.36 -5.55 -1.60
C VAL A 193 13.72 -5.77 -2.25
N ALA A 194 14.70 -6.29 -1.51
CA ALA A 194 16.01 -6.63 -2.04
C ALA A 194 15.95 -7.71 -3.14
N ALA A 195 15.18 -8.77 -2.93
CA ALA A 195 15.00 -9.82 -3.93
C ALA A 195 14.29 -9.33 -5.20
N LEU A 196 13.29 -8.48 -5.07
CA LEU A 196 12.65 -7.83 -6.23
C LEU A 196 13.63 -6.92 -6.98
N ALA A 197 14.50 -6.20 -6.27
CA ALA A 197 15.42 -5.25 -6.89
C ALA A 197 16.62 -5.93 -7.57
N TYR A 198 17.22 -6.94 -6.92
CA TYR A 198 18.48 -7.54 -7.37
C TYR A 198 18.33 -8.95 -7.93
N GLY A 199 17.19 -9.59 -7.68
CA GLY A 199 16.95 -10.97 -8.04
C GLY A 199 17.57 -11.96 -7.07
N THR A 200 17.07 -13.19 -7.14
CA THR A 200 17.61 -14.41 -6.54
C THR A 200 17.47 -15.56 -7.54
N GLU A 201 17.84 -16.77 -7.14
CA GLU A 201 17.67 -17.99 -7.93
C GLU A 201 16.19 -18.24 -8.27
N THR A 202 15.28 -17.96 -7.33
CA THR A 202 13.83 -18.14 -7.51
C THR A 202 13.12 -16.88 -8.02
N ILE A 203 13.52 -15.69 -7.56
CA ILE A 203 12.83 -14.42 -7.86
C ILE A 203 13.65 -13.63 -8.87
N ARG A 204 13.21 -13.55 -10.13
CA ARG A 204 13.86 -12.66 -11.10
C ARG A 204 13.58 -11.19 -10.77
N PRO A 205 14.56 -10.28 -10.96
CA PRO A 205 14.39 -8.87 -10.63
C PRO A 205 13.27 -8.22 -11.44
N VAL A 206 12.73 -7.13 -10.93
CA VAL A 206 11.71 -6.29 -11.57
C VAL A 206 12.26 -4.89 -11.82
N ALA A 207 11.65 -4.13 -12.74
CA ALA A 207 12.10 -2.78 -13.06
C ALA A 207 11.49 -1.70 -12.14
N LYS A 208 10.34 -1.99 -11.49
CA LYS A 208 9.70 -1.07 -10.55
C LYS A 208 9.04 -1.82 -9.39
N ILE A 209 9.15 -1.28 -8.18
CA ILE A 209 8.52 -1.81 -6.96
C ILE A 209 7.49 -0.80 -6.44
N VAL A 210 6.26 -1.25 -6.21
CA VAL A 210 5.17 -0.43 -5.64
C VAL A 210 4.54 -1.12 -4.43
N GLY A 211 3.73 -0.40 -3.66
CA GLY A 211 2.97 -0.92 -2.53
C GLY A 211 3.55 -0.50 -1.17
N PRO A 212 2.73 -0.01 -0.24
CA PRO A 212 3.20 0.51 1.04
C PRO A 212 3.71 -0.61 1.94
N GLY A 213 4.59 -0.27 2.88
CA GLY A 213 5.08 -1.20 3.88
C GLY A 213 5.56 -0.49 5.14
N ASN A 214 6.04 -1.27 6.11
CA ASN A 214 6.57 -0.74 7.36
C ASN A 214 7.90 0.02 7.16
N ALA A 215 8.48 0.53 8.25
CA ALA A 215 9.73 1.30 8.22
C ALA A 215 10.89 0.57 7.50
N TYR A 216 10.97 -0.77 7.62
CA TYR A 216 12.02 -1.58 6.96
C TYR A 216 11.81 -1.62 5.44
N VAL A 217 10.57 -1.78 4.99
CA VAL A 217 10.22 -1.76 3.56
C VAL A 217 10.48 -0.37 2.97
N ALA A 218 10.08 0.68 3.69
CA ALA A 218 10.32 2.06 3.29
C ALA A 218 11.82 2.37 3.16
N ALA A 219 12.62 1.99 4.16
CA ALA A 219 14.07 2.14 4.11
C ALA A 219 14.70 1.30 2.98
N ALA A 220 14.23 0.07 2.75
CA ALA A 220 14.74 -0.78 1.67
C ALA A 220 14.43 -0.18 0.30
N LYS A 221 13.21 0.31 0.09
CA LYS A 221 12.81 1.04 -1.14
C LYS A 221 13.71 2.25 -1.40
N ARG A 222 14.05 3.03 -0.36
CA ARG A 222 15.01 4.15 -0.50
C ARG A 222 16.38 3.67 -0.95
N GLN A 223 16.88 2.56 -0.39
CA GLN A 223 18.22 2.04 -0.71
C GLN A 223 18.32 1.40 -2.09
N VAL A 224 17.23 0.86 -2.64
CA VAL A 224 17.21 0.25 -3.99
C VAL A 224 16.79 1.23 -5.09
N PHE A 225 16.32 2.42 -4.72
CA PHE A 225 15.97 3.46 -5.68
C PHE A 225 17.16 3.82 -6.58
N GLY A 226 16.92 3.87 -7.88
CA GLY A 226 17.97 4.04 -8.90
C GLY A 226 18.37 2.74 -9.58
N SER A 227 18.36 1.62 -8.86
CA SER A 227 18.43 0.27 -9.47
C SER A 227 17.07 -0.16 -10.00
N VAL A 228 16.01 0.21 -9.27
CA VAL A 228 14.61 0.04 -9.67
C VAL A 228 13.83 1.32 -9.44
N GLY A 229 12.76 1.51 -10.20
CA GLY A 229 11.77 2.54 -9.89
C GLY A 229 11.03 2.21 -8.60
N ILE A 230 10.63 3.25 -7.86
CA ILE A 230 9.69 3.10 -6.75
C ILE A 230 8.48 4.02 -6.97
N ASP A 231 7.37 3.74 -6.30
CA ASP A 231 6.18 4.59 -6.27
C ASP A 231 6.43 5.87 -5.47
N MET A 232 6.51 5.72 -4.16
CA MET A 232 6.76 6.77 -3.20
C MET A 232 7.24 6.12 -1.91
N ILE A 233 7.90 6.89 -1.04
CA ILE A 233 8.13 6.40 0.31
C ILE A 233 6.87 6.66 1.13
N ALA A 234 6.21 5.58 1.55
CA ALA A 234 4.96 5.65 2.29
C ALA A 234 5.10 6.54 3.53
N GLY A 235 4.28 7.58 3.56
CA GLY A 235 4.00 8.35 4.77
C GLY A 235 2.78 7.78 5.51
N PRO A 236 2.46 8.31 6.69
CA PRO A 236 1.16 8.01 7.29
C PRO A 236 0.04 8.57 6.42
N SER A 237 -1.06 7.83 6.25
CA SER A 237 -2.21 8.38 5.55
C SER A 237 -2.94 9.38 6.42
N GLU A 238 -3.56 10.35 5.77
CA GLU A 238 -4.29 11.45 6.39
C GLU A 238 -5.58 11.69 5.60
N VAL A 239 -6.64 12.13 6.27
CA VAL A 239 -7.89 12.61 5.67
C VAL A 239 -8.09 14.06 6.08
N LEU A 240 -8.56 14.89 5.14
CA LEU A 240 -8.97 16.27 5.36
C LEU A 240 -10.44 16.41 4.99
N VAL A 241 -11.31 16.60 5.98
CA VAL A 241 -12.74 16.85 5.74
C VAL A 241 -12.99 18.35 5.81
N VAL A 242 -13.55 18.92 4.73
CA VAL A 242 -14.01 20.30 4.66
C VAL A 242 -15.53 20.30 4.61
N ALA A 243 -16.16 20.80 5.67
CA ALA A 243 -17.61 20.81 5.82
C ALA A 243 -18.10 22.19 6.25
N ASP A 244 -19.26 22.58 5.71
CA ASP A 244 -20.06 23.72 6.16
C ASP A 244 -21.19 23.25 7.10
N ALA A 245 -22.09 24.17 7.47
CA ALA A 245 -23.17 23.90 8.41
C ALA A 245 -24.29 23.00 7.87
N ASP A 246 -24.35 22.76 6.57
CA ASP A 246 -25.44 22.03 5.91
C ASP A 246 -25.17 20.52 5.81
N ASN A 247 -24.31 20.00 6.69
CA ASN A 247 -23.91 18.60 6.73
C ASN A 247 -24.38 17.91 8.02
N ASP A 248 -24.70 16.62 7.90
CA ASP A 248 -24.98 15.78 9.06
C ASP A 248 -23.69 15.53 9.87
N PRO A 249 -23.59 15.99 11.13
CA PRO A 249 -22.40 15.83 11.94
C PRO A 249 -22.03 14.37 12.20
N ASP A 250 -23.00 13.44 12.21
CA ASP A 250 -22.74 12.01 12.44
C ASP A 250 -22.03 11.39 11.24
N TRP A 251 -22.30 11.87 10.02
CA TRP A 251 -21.61 11.40 8.81
C TRP A 251 -20.15 11.86 8.78
N ILE A 252 -19.91 13.13 9.14
CA ILE A 252 -18.55 13.68 9.24
C ILE A 252 -17.74 12.93 10.32
N ALA A 253 -18.36 12.61 11.45
CA ALA A 253 -17.73 11.82 12.50
C ALA A 253 -17.41 10.39 12.01
N ALA A 254 -18.35 9.73 11.34
CA ALA A 254 -18.14 8.40 10.77
C ALA A 254 -16.99 8.37 9.74
N ASP A 255 -16.90 9.38 8.86
CA ASP A 255 -15.81 9.49 7.87
C ASP A 255 -14.44 9.63 8.53
N LEU A 256 -14.34 10.44 9.59
CA LEU A 256 -13.10 10.60 10.35
C LEU A 256 -12.77 9.33 11.15
N LEU A 257 -13.77 8.66 11.72
CA LEU A 257 -13.57 7.41 12.44
C LEU A 257 -13.12 6.27 11.52
N ALA A 258 -13.68 6.19 10.31
CA ALA A 258 -13.30 5.21 9.31
C ALA A 258 -11.81 5.28 8.96
N HIS A 259 -11.20 6.46 8.99
CA HIS A 259 -9.76 6.63 8.80
C HIS A 259 -8.96 6.38 10.10
N SER A 260 -9.42 6.90 11.25
CA SER A 260 -8.76 6.77 12.55
C SER A 260 -8.54 5.32 13.01
N THR A 261 -9.48 4.43 12.68
CA THR A 261 -9.44 3.01 13.11
C THR A 261 -8.38 2.20 12.37
N LEU A 262 -7.94 2.69 11.20
CA LEU A 262 -6.88 2.08 10.41
C LEU A 262 -5.51 2.70 10.72
N MET A 263 -5.46 3.95 11.22
CA MET A 263 -4.23 4.77 11.14
C MET A 263 -4.03 5.74 12.32
N VAL A 264 -3.05 6.64 12.20
CA VAL A 264 -2.48 7.40 13.33
C VAL A 264 -2.85 8.88 13.32
N ARG A 265 -3.43 9.44 12.24
CA ARG A 265 -3.79 10.87 12.14
C ARG A 265 -5.01 11.14 11.24
N ASP A 266 -5.92 11.95 11.78
CA ASP A 266 -7.09 12.51 11.11
C ASP A 266 -7.08 14.03 11.30
N VAL A 267 -7.42 14.78 10.25
CA VAL A 267 -7.54 16.23 10.31
C VAL A 267 -8.93 16.64 9.81
N ALA A 268 -9.70 17.30 10.67
CA ALA A 268 -10.97 17.90 10.27
C ALA A 268 -10.79 19.42 10.16
N LEU A 269 -11.15 19.99 9.03
CA LEU A 269 -11.16 21.44 8.81
C LEU A 269 -12.61 21.88 8.61
N ALA A 270 -13.26 22.35 9.67
CA ALA A 270 -14.59 22.93 9.55
C ALA A 270 -14.49 24.35 8.96
N CYS A 271 -15.08 24.57 7.79
CA CYS A 271 -15.19 25.88 7.15
C CYS A 271 -16.66 26.30 7.15
N GLY A 272 -17.13 26.84 8.26
CA GLY A 272 -18.51 27.34 8.37
C GLY A 272 -19.06 27.18 9.78
N PHE A 273 -19.84 28.17 10.22
CA PHE A 273 -20.41 28.27 11.56
C PHE A 273 -21.50 27.21 11.83
N ALA A 274 -21.12 25.95 11.97
CA ALA A 274 -21.87 24.99 12.78
C ALA A 274 -20.95 24.55 13.90
N SER A 275 -21.41 24.71 15.13
CA SER A 275 -20.53 24.78 16.29
C SER A 275 -19.52 23.62 16.32
N MET A 276 -18.23 23.91 16.18
CA MET A 276 -17.16 22.94 16.41
C MET A 276 -17.32 22.22 17.76
N SER A 277 -18.04 22.83 18.71
CA SER A 277 -18.49 22.25 19.97
C SER A 277 -19.50 21.10 19.85
N SER A 278 -20.45 21.12 18.91
CA SER A 278 -21.37 20.00 18.67
C SER A 278 -20.66 18.86 17.94
N PHE A 279 -19.80 19.18 16.98
CA PHE A 279 -18.93 18.19 16.31
C PHE A 279 -17.94 17.53 17.30
N ALA A 280 -17.22 18.31 18.11
CA ALA A 280 -16.31 17.78 19.12
C ALA A 280 -17.04 17.03 20.26
N ARG A 281 -18.34 17.30 20.47
CA ARG A 281 -19.19 16.55 21.40
C ARG A 281 -19.62 15.22 20.79
N ALA A 282 -20.15 15.21 19.57
CA ALA A 282 -20.51 13.99 18.84
C ALA A 282 -19.30 13.05 18.69
N PHE A 283 -18.14 13.57 18.27
CA PHE A 283 -16.91 12.80 18.16
C PHE A 283 -16.43 12.23 19.52
N LYS A 284 -16.62 12.97 20.62
CA LYS A 284 -16.30 12.47 21.98
C LYS A 284 -17.32 11.45 22.50
N GLU A 285 -18.61 11.65 22.22
CA GLU A 285 -19.68 10.73 22.59
C GLU A 285 -19.53 9.41 21.83
N GLU A 286 -19.21 9.46 20.54
CA GLU A 286 -19.00 8.28 19.71
C GLU A 286 -17.66 7.57 20.01
N HIS A 287 -16.56 8.30 20.27
CA HIS A 287 -15.35 7.67 20.82
C HIS A 287 -15.55 7.09 22.23
N GLY A 288 -16.44 7.68 23.04
CA GLY A 288 -16.81 7.21 24.37
C GLY A 288 -17.78 6.02 24.35
N GLN A 289 -18.58 5.88 23.29
CA GLN A 289 -19.55 4.81 23.06
C GLN A 289 -19.12 3.77 22.02
N ALA A 290 -17.93 3.92 21.42
CA ALA A 290 -17.38 3.01 20.41
C ALA A 290 -17.68 1.55 20.84
N PRO A 291 -18.45 0.79 20.05
CA PRO A 291 -18.98 -0.47 20.52
C PRO A 291 -17.85 -1.40 20.96
N LYS A 292 -17.96 -1.93 22.18
CA LYS A 292 -17.22 -3.13 22.63
C LYS A 292 -17.36 -4.32 21.65
N ALA A 293 -18.20 -4.21 20.62
CA ALA A 293 -18.50 -5.23 19.63
C ALA A 293 -17.45 -5.42 18.52
N MET A 294 -16.43 -4.56 18.39
CA MET A 294 -15.36 -4.77 17.39
C MET A 294 -14.06 -5.38 17.97
N ARG A 295 -14.05 -5.72 19.26
CA ARG A 295 -13.07 -6.64 19.86
C ARG A 295 -13.75 -8.00 20.05
N ARG A 296 -13.35 -8.98 19.23
CA ARG A 296 -13.85 -10.38 19.15
C ARG A 296 -15.01 -10.56 18.18
N ARG A 297 -14.71 -11.01 16.97
CA ARG A 297 -14.83 -12.42 16.58
C ARG A 297 -13.69 -12.78 15.64
#